data_AF-A0A934QNC6-F1
#
_entry.id   AF-A0A934QNC6-F1
#
_cell.length_a   1.000
_cell.length_b   1.000
_cell.length_c   1.000
_cell.angle_alpha   90.00
_cell.angle_beta   90.00
_cell.angle_gamma   90.00
#
_symmetry.space_group_name_H-M   'P 1'
#
loop_
_entity.id
_entity.type
_entity.pdbx_description
1 polymer ?
#
loop_
_entity_poly.entity_id
_entity_poly.type
_entity_poly.pdbx_seq_one_letter_code
_entity_poly.pdbx_strand_id
1 'polypeptide(L)'
;MTGADSGRGAILRAARKAFARQPYAAVTLRDIAAEAGISASLIVKHFGSKEGLFDTVADFTGAADALLAVPNAVLGRHLVLTLLRYRREQGSDLLVRVVFAAGSGDERALLRERFRDQVTRRVEHRLAGADTGLRAELIVAHLLGLGAVMAVDQDGLAATADPEWIAERYAPGLQVLIDG
;
A
#
# COMPACT_ATOMS: atom_id res chain seq x y z
N MET A 1 22.96 13.47 -9.53
CA MET A 1 22.18 13.91 -8.34
C MET A 1 21.21 12.79 -8.01
N THR A 2 21.17 12.08 -6.89
CA THR A 2 21.88 12.08 -5.59
C THR A 2 21.82 10.64 -5.04
N GLY A 3 22.96 10.00 -4.76
CA GLY A 3 23.06 8.59 -4.33
C GLY A 3 22.50 8.27 -2.93
N ALA A 4 21.80 9.22 -2.28
CA ALA A 4 21.13 9.01 -0.99
C ALA A 4 19.69 8.45 -1.13
N ASP A 5 19.05 8.66 -2.28
CA ASP A 5 17.68 8.21 -2.54
C ASP A 5 17.60 6.72 -2.94
N SER A 6 18.70 6.18 -3.50
CA SER A 6 18.75 4.77 -3.92
C SER A 6 18.74 3.80 -2.74
N GLY A 7 19.42 4.14 -1.63
CA GLY A 7 19.52 3.29 -0.44
C GLY A 7 18.23 3.19 0.36
N ARG A 8 17.65 4.33 0.75
CA ARG A 8 16.41 4.35 1.56
C ARG A 8 15.24 3.70 0.82
N GLY A 9 15.07 4.01 -0.46
CA GLY A 9 14.05 3.39 -1.31
C GLY A 9 14.23 1.88 -1.44
N ALA A 10 15.47 1.41 -1.71
CA ALA A 10 15.75 -0.02 -1.80
C ALA A 10 15.47 -0.77 -0.50
N ILE A 11 15.82 -0.19 0.66
CA ILE A 11 15.51 -0.76 1.97
C ILE A 11 14.00 -0.93 2.15
N LEU A 12 13.22 0.12 1.88
CA LEU A 12 11.77 0.07 2.05
C LEU A 12 11.13 -0.98 1.15
N ARG A 13 11.58 -1.12 -0.11
CA ARG A 13 11.10 -2.16 -1.03
C ARG A 13 11.42 -3.56 -0.51
N ALA A 14 12.66 -3.82 -0.11
CA ALA A 14 13.08 -5.11 0.44
C ALA A 14 12.34 -5.44 1.74
N ALA A 15 12.20 -4.48 2.65
CA ALA A 15 11.49 -4.64 3.91
C ALA A 15 10.02 -4.96 3.71
N ARG A 16 9.32 -4.24 2.82
CA ARG A 16 7.92 -4.53 2.48
C ARG A 16 7.75 -5.95 1.95
N LYS A 17 8.64 -6.39 1.05
CA LYS A 17 8.64 -7.76 0.50
C LYS A 17 8.87 -8.81 1.60
N ALA A 18 9.81 -8.57 2.51
CA ALA A 18 10.12 -9.48 3.61
C ALA A 18 8.94 -9.61 4.59
N PHE A 19 8.41 -8.48 5.08
CA PHE A 19 7.28 -8.46 6.03
C PHE A 19 5.95 -8.94 5.42
N ALA A 20 5.81 -8.91 4.09
CA ALA A 20 4.65 -9.49 3.40
C ALA A 20 4.69 -11.02 3.35
N ARG A 21 5.89 -11.62 3.31
CA ARG A 21 6.09 -13.06 3.06
C ARG A 21 6.29 -13.88 4.32
N GLN A 22 6.78 -13.25 5.39
CA GLN A 22 7.20 -13.95 6.60
C GLN A 22 6.63 -13.29 7.86
N PRO A 23 6.43 -14.03 8.97
CA PRO A 23 6.13 -13.44 10.26
C PRO A 23 7.23 -12.46 10.71
N TYR A 24 6.86 -11.42 11.46
CA TYR A 24 7.79 -10.37 11.93
C TYR A 24 9.03 -10.94 12.63
N ALA A 25 8.85 -11.98 13.46
CA ALA A 25 9.94 -12.65 14.18
C ALA A 25 10.98 -13.30 13.26
N ALA A 26 10.57 -13.79 12.08
CA ALA A 26 11.46 -14.46 11.12
C ALA A 26 12.25 -13.47 10.24
N VAL A 27 11.79 -12.22 10.12
CA VAL A 27 12.47 -11.20 9.33
C VAL A 27 13.67 -10.65 10.08
N THR A 28 14.84 -10.66 9.42
CA THR A 28 16.08 -10.06 9.96
C THR A 28 16.52 -8.84 9.15
N LEU A 29 17.19 -7.89 9.81
CA LEU A 29 17.78 -6.73 9.12
C LEU A 29 18.87 -7.14 8.12
N ARG A 30 19.54 -8.28 8.36
CA ARG A 30 20.57 -8.81 7.47
C ARG A 30 19.99 -9.29 6.15
N ASP A 31 18.87 -10.00 6.18
CA ASP A 31 18.20 -10.49 4.97
C ASP A 31 17.65 -9.33 4.14
N ILE A 32 17.06 -8.33 4.81
CA ILE A 32 16.60 -7.09 4.15
C ILE A 32 17.77 -6.36 3.49
N ALA A 33 18.91 -6.25 4.18
CA ALA A 33 20.09 -5.58 3.64
C ALA A 33 20.66 -6.31 2.42
N ALA A 34 20.72 -7.64 2.47
CA ALA A 34 21.16 -8.47 1.36
C ALA A 34 20.25 -8.30 0.13
N GLU A 35 18.93 -8.36 0.32
CA GLU A 35 17.95 -8.13 -0.76
C GLU A 35 18.03 -6.71 -1.33
N ALA A 36 18.26 -5.70 -0.47
CA ALA A 36 18.40 -4.31 -0.89
C ALA A 36 19.76 -3.98 -1.52
N GLY A 37 20.72 -4.91 -1.50
CA GLY A 37 22.08 -4.69 -2.03
C GLY A 37 22.90 -3.67 -1.22
N ILE A 38 22.66 -3.57 0.09
CA ILE A 38 23.31 -2.60 0.98
C ILE A 38 23.79 -3.25 2.29
N SER A 39 24.44 -2.49 3.17
CA SER A 39 24.83 -2.97 4.51
C SER A 39 23.70 -2.85 5.54
N ALA A 40 23.63 -3.78 6.50
CA ALA A 40 22.69 -3.69 7.61
C ALA A 40 22.92 -2.44 8.49
N SER A 41 24.16 -1.94 8.56
CA SER A 41 24.48 -0.70 9.26
C SER A 41 23.80 0.52 8.65
N LEU A 42 23.60 0.56 7.33
CA LEU A 42 22.84 1.63 6.68
C LEU A 42 21.37 1.58 7.05
N ILE A 43 20.78 0.39 7.24
CA ILE A 43 19.41 0.27 7.73
C ILE A 43 19.29 0.85 9.14
N VAL A 44 20.17 0.47 10.06
CA VAL A 44 20.19 1.01 11.43
C VAL A 44 20.38 2.53 11.40
N LYS A 45 21.26 3.06 10.54
CA LYS A 45 21.44 4.51 10.36
C LYS A 45 20.17 5.22 9.88
N HIS A 46 19.39 4.61 8.99
CA HIS A 46 18.19 5.23 8.41
C HIS A 46 16.92 5.05 9.24
N PHE A 47 16.79 3.93 9.96
CA PHE A 47 15.54 3.51 10.59
C PHE A 47 15.68 3.15 12.07
N GLY A 48 16.89 3.16 12.62
CA GLY A 48 17.17 2.85 14.02
C GLY A 48 17.16 1.35 14.31
N SER A 49 16.02 0.67 14.13
CA SER A 49 15.83 -0.74 14.48
C SER A 49 14.94 -1.50 13.49
N LYS A 50 14.72 -2.80 13.73
CA LYS A 50 13.74 -3.59 12.96
C LYS A 50 12.32 -3.07 13.19
N GLU A 51 12.02 -2.69 14.43
CA GLU A 51 10.76 -2.09 14.84
C GLU A 51 10.56 -0.75 14.12
N GLY A 52 11.56 0.15 14.15
CA GLY A 52 11.47 1.44 13.46
C GLY A 52 11.33 1.32 11.94
N LEU A 53 11.99 0.32 11.34
CA LEU A 53 11.80 -0.01 9.92
C LEU A 53 10.38 -0.55 9.66
N PHE A 54 9.89 -1.46 10.50
CA PHE A 54 8.53 -1.98 10.39
C PHE A 54 7.49 -0.88 10.57
N ASP A 55 7.67 0.03 11.52
CA ASP A 55 6.79 1.16 11.75
C ASP A 55 6.70 2.06 10.52
N THR A 56 7.84 2.37 9.90
CA THR A 56 7.87 3.15 8.66
C THR A 56 7.17 2.41 7.51
N VAL A 57 7.33 1.09 7.47
CA VAL A 57 6.73 0.23 6.46
C VAL A 57 5.22 0.04 6.73
N ALA A 58 4.76 0.13 7.96
CA ALA A 58 3.38 0.03 8.41
C ALA A 58 2.66 1.38 8.51
N ASP A 59 3.31 2.47 8.10
CA ASP A 59 2.69 3.79 7.97
C ASP A 59 2.06 3.96 6.59
N PHE A 60 0.75 4.15 6.58
CA PHE A 60 -0.06 4.33 5.39
C PHE A 60 -0.40 5.80 5.11
N THR A 61 -0.02 6.72 6.00
CA THR A 61 -0.42 8.14 5.96
C THR A 61 -0.10 8.78 4.61
N GLY A 62 1.16 8.70 4.16
CA GLY A 62 1.57 9.31 2.90
C GLY A 62 0.91 8.68 1.66
N ALA A 63 0.58 7.39 1.71
CA ALA A 63 -0.15 6.75 0.61
C ALA A 63 -1.63 7.17 0.60
N ALA A 64 -2.26 7.28 1.77
CA ALA A 64 -3.62 7.80 1.90
C ALA A 64 -3.72 9.25 1.42
N ASP A 65 -2.74 10.10 1.77
CA ASP A 65 -2.69 11.48 1.32
C ASP A 65 -2.61 11.56 -0.22
N ALA A 66 -1.76 10.72 -0.84
CA ALA A 66 -1.66 10.64 -2.29
C ALA A 66 -2.95 10.13 -2.95
N LEU A 67 -3.60 9.12 -2.36
CA LEU A 67 -4.88 8.57 -2.85
C LEU A 67 -6.03 9.57 -2.75
N LEU A 68 -6.02 10.47 -1.76
CA LEU A 68 -7.10 11.41 -1.49
C LEU A 68 -6.80 12.85 -1.94
N ALA A 69 -5.75 13.03 -2.75
CA ALA A 69 -5.23 14.34 -3.14
C ALA A 69 -6.14 15.18 -4.07
N VAL A 70 -7.30 14.67 -4.47
CA VAL A 70 -8.20 15.32 -5.44
C VAL A 70 -9.65 15.47 -4.93
N PRO A 71 -10.48 16.32 -5.56
CA PRO A 71 -11.91 16.41 -5.25
C PRO A 71 -12.69 15.11 -5.55
N ASN A 72 -13.79 14.87 -4.82
CA ASN A 72 -14.61 13.66 -4.96
C ASN A 72 -15.10 13.42 -6.39
N ALA A 73 -15.43 14.47 -7.15
CA ALA A 73 -15.95 14.38 -8.52
C ALA A 73 -15.03 13.65 -9.52
N VAL A 74 -13.74 13.51 -9.21
CA VAL A 74 -12.75 12.81 -10.05
C VAL A 74 -11.99 11.73 -9.27
N LEU A 75 -12.40 11.44 -8.04
CA LEU A 75 -11.64 10.65 -7.09
C LEU A 75 -11.55 9.18 -7.51
N GLY A 76 -12.62 8.58 -8.06
CA GLY A 76 -12.61 7.17 -8.48
C GLY A 76 -11.48 6.86 -9.47
N ARG A 77 -11.29 7.74 -10.47
CA ARG A 77 -10.23 7.61 -11.48
C ARG A 77 -8.85 7.83 -10.87
N HIS A 78 -8.72 8.85 -10.04
CA HIS A 78 -7.47 9.17 -9.35
C HIS A 78 -6.99 8.05 -8.43
N LEU A 79 -7.91 7.39 -7.70
CA LEU A 79 -7.61 6.26 -6.84
C LEU A 79 -6.98 5.10 -7.63
N VAL A 80 -7.58 4.73 -8.76
CA VAL A 80 -7.07 3.65 -9.62
C VAL A 80 -5.69 4.00 -10.16
N LEU A 81 -5.53 5.15 -10.81
CA LEU A 81 -4.25 5.54 -11.42
C LEU A 81 -3.14 5.70 -10.37
N THR A 82 -3.47 6.25 -9.19
CA THR A 82 -2.51 6.41 -8.10
C THR A 82 -2.08 5.05 -7.54
N LEU A 83 -2.99 4.10 -7.35
CA LEU A 83 -2.66 2.73 -6.94
C LEU A 83 -1.69 2.09 -7.94
N LEU A 84 -2.00 2.15 -9.24
CA LEU A 84 -1.19 1.55 -10.30
C LEU A 84 0.20 2.19 -10.41
N ARG A 85 0.30 3.51 -10.23
CA ARG A 85 1.58 4.23 -10.17
C ARG A 85 2.42 3.78 -8.97
N TYR A 86 1.84 3.80 -7.77
CA TYR A 86 2.52 3.38 -6.54
C TYR A 86 3.08 1.97 -6.68
N ARG A 87 2.32 1.07 -7.30
CA ARG A 87 2.74 -0.31 -7.55
C ARG A 87 3.98 -0.40 -8.42
N ARG A 88 4.02 0.35 -9.53
CA ARG A 88 5.17 0.37 -10.45
C ARG A 88 6.42 0.96 -9.82
N GLU A 89 6.28 2.03 -9.05
CA GLU A 89 7.42 2.75 -8.45
C GLU A 89 7.97 2.07 -7.19
N GLN A 90 7.11 1.48 -6.37
CA GLN A 90 7.47 0.97 -5.04
C GLN A 90 7.60 -0.56 -4.98
N GLY A 91 7.28 -1.30 -6.05
CA GLY A 91 7.52 -2.75 -6.15
C GLY A 91 6.79 -3.63 -5.11
N SER A 92 5.84 -3.07 -4.37
CA SER A 92 5.03 -3.79 -3.36
C SER A 92 3.67 -3.13 -3.24
N ASP A 93 2.62 -3.97 -3.29
CA ASP A 93 1.26 -3.55 -3.00
C ASP A 93 1.10 -3.27 -1.50
N LEU A 94 0.85 -2.01 -1.17
CA LEU A 94 0.45 -1.54 0.16
C LEU A 94 -0.75 -2.35 0.69
N LEU A 95 -1.64 -2.73 -0.23
CA LEU A 95 -2.94 -3.33 -0.04
C LEU A 95 -2.86 -4.85 0.21
N VAL A 96 -2.01 -5.54 -0.55
CA VAL A 96 -1.75 -6.97 -0.42
C VAL A 96 -1.16 -7.31 0.95
N ARG A 97 -0.35 -6.41 1.52
CA ARG A 97 0.21 -6.58 2.86
C ARG A 97 -0.85 -6.66 3.96
N VAL A 98 -1.94 -5.90 3.83
CA VAL A 98 -3.05 -5.93 4.79
C VAL A 98 -3.89 -7.19 4.61
N VAL A 99 -4.16 -7.58 3.36
CA VAL A 99 -4.87 -8.83 3.05
C VAL A 99 -4.12 -10.04 3.63
N PHE A 100 -2.80 -10.10 3.43
CA PHE A 100 -1.95 -11.15 4.00
C PHE A 100 -1.63 -10.99 5.48
N ALA A 101 -2.04 -9.91 6.14
CA ALA A 101 -1.94 -9.76 7.60
C ALA A 101 -3.05 -10.51 8.35
N ALA A 102 -3.95 -11.22 7.67
CA ALA A 102 -4.83 -12.19 8.30
C ALA A 102 -3.98 -13.23 9.07
N GLY A 103 -4.02 -13.20 10.40
CA GLY A 103 -3.19 -14.02 11.28
C GLY A 103 -3.11 -13.46 12.70
N SER A 104 -2.64 -14.27 13.65
CA SER A 104 -2.72 -14.05 15.10
C SER A 104 -1.48 -13.42 15.77
N GLY A 105 -0.72 -12.58 15.05
CA GLY A 105 0.43 -11.85 15.62
C GLY A 105 0.12 -10.38 15.92
N ASP A 106 0.71 -9.83 16.98
CA ASP A 106 0.50 -8.45 17.42
C ASP A 106 0.84 -7.43 16.32
N GLU A 107 1.92 -7.66 15.55
CA GLU A 107 2.31 -6.75 14.46
C GLU A 107 1.32 -6.79 13.29
N ARG A 108 0.66 -7.93 13.06
CA ARG A 108 -0.39 -8.07 12.06
C ARG A 108 -1.68 -7.40 12.50
N ALA A 109 -2.00 -7.46 13.80
CA ALA A 109 -3.11 -6.70 14.38
C ALA A 109 -2.88 -5.19 14.25
N LEU A 110 -1.67 -4.73 14.62
CA LEU A 110 -1.25 -3.33 14.48
C LEU A 110 -1.32 -2.85 13.03
N LEU A 111 -0.88 -3.66 12.06
CA LEU A 111 -0.96 -3.29 10.65
C LEU A 111 -2.41 -3.09 10.19
N ARG A 112 -3.32 -3.98 10.60
CA ARG A 112 -4.76 -3.87 10.29
C ARG A 112 -5.39 -2.65 10.95
N GLU A 113 -5.04 -2.37 12.20
CA GLU A 113 -5.50 -1.18 12.93
C GLU A 113 -5.03 0.10 12.25
N ARG A 114 -3.73 0.24 11.96
CA ARG A 114 -3.19 1.40 11.24
C ARG A 114 -3.83 1.57 9.87
N PHE A 115 -4.04 0.49 9.12
CA PHE A 115 -4.71 0.58 7.82
C PHE A 115 -6.15 1.08 7.95
N ARG A 116 -6.92 0.55 8.90
CA ARG A 116 -8.28 1.03 9.16
C ARG A 116 -8.29 2.52 9.50
N ASP A 117 -7.40 2.95 10.37
CA ASP A 117 -7.40 4.31 10.92
C ASP A 117 -6.82 5.34 9.94
N GLN A 118 -5.76 4.98 9.23
CA GLN A 118 -5.05 5.88 8.31
C GLN A 118 -5.60 5.84 6.89
N VAL A 119 -6.30 4.78 6.47
CA VAL A 119 -6.85 4.65 5.12
C VAL A 119 -8.37 4.64 5.15
N THR A 120 -9.00 3.62 5.74
CA THR A 120 -10.45 3.44 5.66
C THR A 120 -11.23 4.60 6.29
N ARG A 121 -10.89 5.01 7.52
CA ARG A 121 -11.54 6.16 8.18
C ARG A 121 -11.31 7.47 7.43
N ARG A 122 -10.14 7.64 6.79
CA ARG A 122 -9.88 8.84 5.98
C ARG A 122 -10.74 8.88 4.72
N VAL A 123 -10.94 7.74 4.06
CA VAL A 123 -11.90 7.63 2.95
C VAL A 123 -13.30 7.95 3.46
N GLU A 124 -13.73 7.36 4.56
CA GLU A 124 -15.05 7.62 5.18
C GLU A 124 -15.28 9.10 5.45
N HIS A 125 -14.34 9.78 6.11
CA HIS A 125 -14.43 11.22 6.40
C HIS A 125 -14.50 12.10 5.14
N ARG A 126 -14.11 11.57 3.98
CA ARG A 126 -14.17 12.26 2.70
C ARG A 126 -15.53 12.14 2.02
N LEU A 127 -16.31 11.12 2.37
CA LEU A 127 -17.62 10.85 1.79
C LEU A 127 -18.71 11.71 2.43
N ALA A 128 -19.79 11.93 1.68
CA ALA A 128 -21.00 12.59 2.15
C ALA A 128 -22.21 11.68 1.94
N GLY A 129 -23.31 11.96 2.63
CA GLY A 129 -24.55 11.20 2.54
C GLY A 129 -24.64 10.03 3.51
N ALA A 130 -25.47 9.04 3.18
CA ALA A 130 -25.68 7.86 4.01
C ALA A 130 -24.55 6.83 3.84
N ASP A 131 -24.43 5.93 4.83
CA ASP A 131 -23.61 4.72 4.80
C ASP A 131 -22.13 4.95 4.45
N THR A 132 -21.57 6.09 4.85
CA THR A 132 -20.19 6.49 4.52
C THR A 132 -19.17 5.43 4.96
N GLY A 133 -19.37 4.81 6.13
CA GLY A 133 -18.49 3.73 6.62
C GLY A 133 -18.49 2.51 5.70
N LEU A 134 -19.66 1.99 5.34
CA LEU A 134 -19.76 0.82 4.45
C LEU A 134 -19.23 1.14 3.05
N ARG A 135 -19.57 2.32 2.52
CA ARG A 135 -19.09 2.75 1.20
C ARG A 135 -17.56 2.90 1.18
N ALA A 136 -16.97 3.43 2.24
CA ALA A 136 -15.52 3.50 2.39
C ALA A 136 -14.88 2.11 2.42
N GLU A 137 -15.46 1.15 3.15
CA GLU A 137 -15.00 -0.24 3.15
C GLU A 137 -15.09 -0.89 1.76
N LEU A 138 -16.17 -0.64 1.01
CA LEU A 138 -16.35 -1.18 -0.35
C LEU A 138 -15.40 -0.55 -1.38
N ILE A 139 -15.10 0.75 -1.25
CA ILE A 139 -14.07 1.44 -2.04
C ILE A 139 -12.70 0.82 -1.78
N VAL A 140 -12.36 0.64 -0.50
CA VAL A 140 -11.10 0.01 -0.10
C VAL A 140 -11.05 -1.43 -0.63
N ALA A 141 -12.12 -2.21 -0.49
CA ALA A 141 -12.21 -3.57 -1.01
C ALA A 141 -11.99 -3.65 -2.54
N HIS A 142 -12.53 -2.71 -3.32
CA HIS A 142 -12.26 -2.62 -4.76
C HIS A 142 -10.77 -2.44 -5.05
N LEU A 143 -10.14 -1.47 -4.39
CA LEU A 143 -8.71 -1.22 -4.58
C LEU A 143 -7.86 -2.41 -4.12
N LEU A 144 -8.21 -3.03 -2.98
CA LEU A 144 -7.56 -4.22 -2.46
C LEU A 144 -7.64 -5.38 -3.47
N GLY A 145 -8.82 -5.61 -4.06
CA GLY A 145 -9.03 -6.67 -5.05
C GLY A 145 -8.23 -6.45 -6.32
N LEU A 146 -8.21 -5.23 -6.84
CA LEU A 146 -7.43 -4.87 -8.03
C LEU A 146 -5.92 -5.10 -7.80
N GLY A 147 -5.39 -4.60 -6.68
CA GLY A 147 -3.98 -4.82 -6.31
C GLY A 147 -3.66 -6.31 -6.11
N ALA A 148 -4.55 -7.05 -5.45
CA ALA A 148 -4.37 -8.48 -5.20
C ALA A 148 -4.27 -9.31 -6.47
N VAL A 149 -5.17 -9.11 -7.45
CA VAL A 149 -5.12 -9.83 -8.74
C VAL A 149 -3.78 -9.65 -9.42
N MET A 150 -3.26 -8.42 -9.45
CA MET A 150 -1.97 -8.16 -10.09
C MET A 150 -0.79 -8.70 -9.27
N ALA A 151 -0.89 -8.75 -7.94
CA ALA A 151 0.19 -9.23 -7.09
C ALA A 151 0.34 -10.75 -7.13
N VAL A 152 -0.74 -11.48 -7.43
CA VAL A 152 -0.69 -12.93 -7.68
C VAL A 152 0.07 -13.24 -8.96
N ASP A 153 -0.15 -12.48 -10.02
CA ASP A 153 0.51 -12.65 -11.32
C ASP A 153 1.08 -11.31 -11.82
N GLN A 154 2.37 -11.11 -11.57
CA GLN A 154 3.06 -9.86 -11.91
C GLN A 154 3.26 -9.65 -13.42
N ASP A 155 3.21 -10.74 -14.20
CA ASP A 155 3.33 -10.71 -15.66
C ASP A 155 1.96 -10.90 -16.35
N GLY A 156 0.90 -11.07 -15.56
CA GLY A 156 -0.46 -11.27 -16.03
C GLY A 156 -1.05 -10.05 -16.72
N LEU A 157 -2.18 -10.26 -17.42
CA LEU A 157 -2.84 -9.23 -18.23
C LEU A 157 -3.19 -7.97 -17.43
N ALA A 158 -3.66 -8.14 -16.18
CA ALA A 158 -4.00 -7.00 -15.33
C ALA A 158 -2.76 -6.19 -14.92
N ALA A 159 -1.61 -6.84 -14.71
CA ALA A 159 -0.38 -6.17 -14.29
C ALA A 159 0.32 -5.43 -15.45
N THR A 160 0.17 -5.93 -16.67
CA THR A 160 0.84 -5.41 -17.88
C THR A 160 -0.03 -4.50 -18.74
N ALA A 161 -1.35 -4.48 -18.53
CA ALA A 161 -2.26 -3.61 -19.24
C ALA A 161 -1.97 -2.11 -19.04
N ASP A 162 -2.48 -1.31 -19.99
CA ASP A 162 -2.47 0.13 -19.91
C ASP A 162 -3.28 0.60 -18.67
N PRO A 163 -2.68 1.38 -17.74
CA PRO A 163 -3.39 1.92 -16.59
C PRO A 163 -4.62 2.72 -16.96
N GLU A 164 -4.59 3.40 -18.11
CA GLU A 164 -5.71 4.22 -18.57
C GLU A 164 -6.92 3.36 -18.93
N TRP A 165 -6.68 2.27 -19.64
CA TRP A 165 -7.71 1.29 -19.97
C TRP A 165 -8.38 0.70 -18.72
N ILE A 166 -7.57 0.41 -17.69
CA ILE A 166 -8.07 -0.09 -16.39
C ILE A 166 -8.89 1.00 -15.70
N ALA A 167 -8.37 2.22 -15.62
CA ALA A 167 -9.05 3.34 -14.97
C ALA A 167 -10.40 3.65 -15.60
N GLU A 168 -10.51 3.65 -16.93
CA GLU A 168 -11.79 3.83 -17.63
C GLU A 168 -12.88 2.84 -17.21
N ARG A 169 -12.51 1.59 -16.92
CA ARG A 169 -13.47 0.50 -16.62
C ARG A 169 -13.70 0.29 -15.14
N TYR A 170 -12.69 0.57 -14.31
CA TYR A 170 -12.71 0.29 -12.88
C TYR A 170 -13.16 1.50 -12.06
N ALA A 171 -12.82 2.72 -12.50
CA ALA A 171 -13.15 3.94 -11.79
C ALA A 171 -14.65 4.21 -11.64
N PRO A 172 -15.53 3.90 -12.63
CA PRO A 172 -16.96 4.17 -12.47
C PRO A 172 -17.59 3.47 -11.26
N GLY A 173 -17.19 2.21 -10.98
CA GLY A 173 -17.69 1.49 -9.81
C GLY A 173 -17.27 2.13 -8.49
N LEU A 174 -16.04 2.63 -8.43
CA LEU A 174 -15.57 3.43 -7.29
C LEU A 174 -16.31 4.77 -7.18
N GLN A 175 -16.54 5.45 -8.30
CA GLN A 175 -17.17 6.77 -8.34
C GLN A 175 -18.62 6.71 -7.86
N VAL A 176 -19.39 5.67 -8.22
CA VAL A 176 -20.74 5.43 -7.68
C VAL A 176 -20.71 5.34 -6.15
N LEU A 177 -19.75 4.59 -5.59
CA LEU A 177 -19.60 4.51 -4.13
C LEU A 177 -19.13 5.83 -3.51
N ILE A 178 -18.44 6.71 -4.24
CA ILE A 178 -17.97 8.01 -3.74
C ILE A 178 -19.08 9.05 -3.75
N ASP A 179 -19.95 9.02 -4.76
CA ASP A 179 -21.00 10.01 -4.94
C ASP A 179 -22.21 9.75 -4.04
N GLY A 180 -22.54 8.48 -3.79
CA GLY A 180 -23.60 8.05 -2.86
C GLY A 180 -24.86 7.62 -3.57
#